data_AF-A0A3B9RV25-F1
#
_entry.id   AF-A0A3B9RV25-F1
#
_cell.length_a   1.000
_cell.length_b   1.000
_cell.length_c   1.000
_cell.angle_alpha   90.00
_cell.angle_beta   90.00
_cell.angle_gamma   90.00
#
_symmetry.space_group_name_H-M   'P 1'
#
loop_
_entity.id
_entity.type
_entity.pdbx_description
1 polymer ?
#
loop_
_entity_poly.entity_id
_entity_poly.type
_entity_poly.pdbx_seq_one_letter_code
_entity_poly.pdbx_strand_id
1 'polypeptide(L)'
;MTIEIEDESNVYQIRQQKLLELRAQGFSYPNQFKRHHLAASLMADYDMCDKAQLAERAITVAVAGRIVLRRVMGKASFFHIQDASGRLQIYVRQNDFPQIYEQFKSWDLGDIVGVEGVL
;
A
#
# COMPACT_ATOMS: atom_id res chain seq x y z
N MET A 1 7.60 1.26 -31.24
CA MET A 1 7.15 1.27 -29.83
C MET A 1 8.00 2.32 -29.14
N THR A 2 7.50 3.54 -29.06
CA THR A 2 8.23 4.68 -28.48
C THR A 2 8.36 4.40 -26.99
N ILE A 3 9.58 4.15 -26.55
CA ILE A 3 9.88 4.04 -25.13
C ILE A 3 9.87 5.48 -24.64
N GLU A 4 8.78 5.91 -24.01
CA GLU A 4 8.76 7.17 -23.27
C GLU A 4 9.80 7.03 -22.16
N ILE A 5 11.01 7.53 -22.42
CA ILE A 5 11.99 7.78 -21.38
C ILE A 5 11.42 8.97 -20.61
N GLU A 6 10.55 8.70 -19.63
CA GLU A 6 10.29 9.67 -18.58
C GLU A 6 11.65 10.14 -18.09
N ASP A 7 11.92 11.44 -18.25
CA ASP A 7 13.18 12.05 -17.86
C ASP A 7 13.41 11.72 -16.38
N GLU A 8 14.33 10.78 -16.09
CA GLU A 8 14.58 10.26 -14.73
C GLU A 8 14.86 11.40 -13.74
N SER A 9 15.43 12.50 -14.26
CA SER A 9 15.63 13.74 -13.55
C SER A 9 14.31 14.31 -13.01
N ASN A 10 13.26 14.35 -13.81
CA ASN A 10 11.96 14.90 -13.44
C ASN A 10 11.27 14.08 -12.33
N VAL A 11 11.25 12.75 -12.46
CA VAL A 11 10.65 11.86 -11.45
C VAL A 11 11.39 11.99 -10.11
N TYR A 12 12.73 12.07 -10.14
CA TYR A 12 13.54 12.28 -8.95
C TYR A 12 13.21 13.61 -8.27
N GLN A 13 13.12 14.71 -9.02
CA GLN A 13 12.78 16.03 -8.47
C GLN A 13 11.38 16.04 -7.84
N ILE A 14 10.38 15.42 -8.50
CA ILE A 14 9.02 15.32 -7.96
C ILE A 14 9.03 14.56 -6.62
N ARG A 15 9.73 13.42 -6.54
CA ARG A 15 9.82 12.63 -5.29
C ARG A 15 10.55 13.40 -4.19
N GLN A 16 11.61 14.13 -4.54
CA GLN A 16 12.33 14.97 -3.58
C GLN A 16 11.43 16.06 -3.02
N GLN A 17 10.66 16.74 -3.88
CA GLN A 17 9.73 17.79 -3.46
C GLN A 17 8.64 17.24 -2.54
N LYS A 18 8.01 16.10 -2.88
CA LYS A 18 7.05 15.41 -2.01
C LYS A 18 7.63 15.05 -0.65
N LEU A 19 8.89 14.59 -0.62
CA LEU A 19 9.56 14.28 0.65
C LEU A 19 9.76 15.53 1.52
N LEU A 20 10.11 16.67 0.92
CA LEU A 20 10.24 17.93 1.65
C LEU A 20 8.91 18.36 2.28
N GLU A 21 7.81 18.23 1.53
CA GLU A 21 6.45 18.52 2.02
C GLU A 21 6.04 17.58 3.17
N LEU A 22 6.34 16.28 3.04
CA LEU A 22 6.10 15.31 4.11
C LEU A 22 6.93 15.62 5.37
N ARG A 23 8.20 16.00 5.21
CA ARG A 23 9.06 16.39 6.34
C ARG A 23 8.57 17.66 7.02
N ALA A 24 8.06 18.64 6.27
CA ALA A 24 7.45 19.84 6.83
C ALA A 24 6.20 19.52 7.67
N GLN A 25 5.52 18.41 7.38
CA GLN A 25 4.40 17.87 8.17
C GLN A 25 4.85 16.98 9.34
N GLY A 26 6.15 16.84 9.58
CA GLY A 26 6.72 16.07 10.70
C GLY A 26 7.06 14.60 10.39
N PHE A 27 7.04 14.19 9.11
CA PHE A 27 7.43 12.83 8.73
C PHE A 27 8.93 12.56 9.04
N SER A 28 9.19 11.46 9.74
CA SER A 28 10.53 11.12 10.26
C SER A 28 10.96 9.67 9.99
N TYR A 29 10.47 9.05 8.91
CA TYR A 29 10.73 7.63 8.59
C TYR A 29 10.44 6.68 9.76
N PRO A 30 9.17 6.54 10.15
CA PRO A 30 8.80 5.75 11.32
C PRO A 30 9.22 4.28 11.15
N ASN A 31 9.77 3.71 12.23
CA ASN A 31 10.21 2.31 12.30
C ASN A 31 9.39 1.49 13.32
N GLN A 32 8.23 2.01 13.73
CA GLN A 32 7.42 1.44 14.80
C GLN A 32 6.47 0.34 14.32
N PHE A 33 6.13 0.35 13.03
CA PHE A 33 5.20 -0.64 12.46
C PHE A 33 5.79 -2.05 12.49
N LYS A 34 5.07 -2.98 13.10
CA LYS A 34 5.44 -4.40 13.12
C LYS A 34 4.46 -5.19 12.26
N ARG A 35 4.97 -5.76 11.17
CA ARG A 35 4.20 -6.77 10.42
C ARG A 35 4.09 -8.03 11.26
N HIS A 36 2.92 -8.65 11.21
CA HIS A 36 2.63 -9.92 11.88
C HIS A 36 2.51 -11.07 10.88
N HIS A 37 2.29 -10.78 9.60
CA HIS A 37 2.04 -11.77 8.56
C HIS A 37 2.89 -11.51 7.31
N LEU A 38 3.11 -12.57 6.53
CA LEU A 38 3.70 -12.54 5.20
C LEU A 38 2.62 -12.82 4.15
N ALA A 39 2.71 -12.18 3.00
CA ALA A 39 1.77 -12.33 1.90
C ALA A 39 1.60 -13.80 1.48
N ALA A 40 2.71 -14.54 1.32
CA ALA A 40 2.64 -15.94 0.92
C ALA A 40 1.95 -16.83 1.96
N SER A 41 2.13 -16.56 3.25
CA SER A 41 1.45 -17.29 4.33
C SER A 41 -0.05 -17.04 4.29
N LEU A 42 -0.47 -15.78 4.16
CA LEU A 42 -1.89 -15.43 4.06
C LEU A 42 -2.54 -16.06 2.82
N MET A 43 -1.84 -16.08 1.69
CA MET A 43 -2.32 -16.78 0.51
C MET A 43 -2.42 -18.29 0.77
N ALA A 44 -1.38 -18.94 1.30
CA ALA A 44 -1.43 -20.38 1.57
C ALA A 44 -2.57 -20.78 2.52
N ASP A 45 -2.83 -19.98 3.55
CA ASP A 45 -3.83 -20.28 4.59
C ASP A 45 -5.27 -19.99 4.13
N TYR A 46 -5.47 -19.04 3.20
CA TYR A 46 -6.78 -18.47 2.91
C TYR A 46 -7.18 -18.41 1.43
N ASP A 47 -6.32 -18.81 0.48
CA ASP A 47 -6.64 -18.79 -0.97
C ASP A 47 -7.84 -19.68 -1.34
N MET A 48 -8.14 -20.70 -0.54
CA MET A 48 -9.28 -21.60 -0.73
C MET A 48 -10.55 -21.15 0.04
N CYS A 49 -10.47 -20.08 0.83
CA CYS A 49 -11.64 -19.54 1.53
C CYS A 49 -12.43 -18.61 0.62
N ASP A 50 -13.75 -18.76 0.61
CA ASP A 50 -14.61 -17.80 -0.07
C ASP A 50 -14.80 -16.51 0.75
N LYS A 51 -15.43 -15.52 0.13
CA LYS A 51 -15.69 -14.22 0.75
C LYS A 51 -16.53 -14.32 2.03
N ALA A 52 -17.49 -15.25 2.09
CA ALA A 52 -18.36 -15.39 3.25
C ALA A 52 -17.60 -16.00 4.44
N GLN A 53 -16.76 -17.00 4.16
CA GLN A 53 -15.90 -17.64 5.16
C GLN A 53 -14.86 -16.66 5.72
N LEU A 54 -14.27 -15.81 4.89
CA LEU A 54 -13.34 -14.76 5.36
C LEU A 54 -14.06 -13.71 6.22
N ALA A 55 -15.24 -13.26 5.77
CA ALA A 55 -16.04 -12.30 6.51
C ALA A 55 -16.50 -12.82 7.88
N GLU A 56 -16.85 -14.11 7.98
CA GLU A 56 -17.23 -14.74 9.25
C GLU A 56 -16.04 -14.85 10.21
N ARG A 57 -14.85 -15.20 9.70
CA ARG A 57 -13.64 -15.33 10.52
C ARG A 57 -13.07 -13.98 10.97
N ALA A 58 -13.29 -12.91 10.19
CA ALA A 58 -12.86 -11.54 10.49
C ALA A 58 -11.38 -11.45 10.94
N ILE A 59 -10.49 -12.12 10.21
CA ILE A 59 -9.08 -12.26 10.59
C ILE A 59 -8.38 -10.91 10.41
N THR A 60 -7.86 -10.37 11.51
CA THR A 60 -7.05 -9.16 11.49
C THR A 60 -5.62 -9.49 11.09
N VAL A 61 -5.12 -8.80 10.06
CA VAL A 61 -3.79 -9.00 9.50
C VAL A 61 -3.02 -7.69 9.46
N ALA A 62 -1.72 -7.77 9.75
CA ALA A 62 -0.77 -6.68 9.60
C ALA A 62 0.38 -7.13 8.70
N VAL A 63 0.54 -6.44 7.57
CA VAL A 63 1.51 -6.74 6.51
C VAL A 63 2.29 -5.48 6.15
N ALA A 64 3.52 -5.62 5.66
CA ALA A 64 4.31 -4.48 5.18
C ALA A 64 5.07 -4.87 3.92
N GLY A 65 5.10 -3.95 2.95
CA GLY A 65 5.73 -4.21 1.66
C GLY A 65 5.84 -2.96 0.80
N ARG A 66 6.36 -3.15 -0.41
CA ARG A 66 6.54 -2.11 -1.42
C ARG A 66 5.29 -1.99 -2.29
N ILE A 67 4.81 -0.77 -2.52
CA ILE A 67 3.73 -0.55 -3.50
C ILE A 67 4.26 -0.84 -4.90
N VAL A 68 3.67 -1.83 -5.57
CA VAL A 68 4.05 -2.24 -6.94
C VAL A 68 2.98 -1.94 -7.98
N LEU A 69 1.72 -1.78 -7.55
CA LEU A 69 0.62 -1.40 -8.43
C LEU A 69 -0.37 -0.57 -7.63
N ARG A 70 -0.91 0.49 -8.23
CA ARG A 70 -1.93 1.34 -7.60
C ARG A 70 -3.00 1.72 -8.63
N ARG A 71 -4.26 1.57 -8.26
CA ARG A 71 -5.44 1.97 -9.05
C ARG A 71 -6.39 2.77 -8.16
N VAL A 72 -6.52 4.05 -8.47
CA VAL A 72 -7.41 4.97 -7.75
C VAL A 72 -8.75 5.04 -8.48
N MET A 73 -9.84 4.68 -7.81
CA MET A 73 -11.20 4.63 -8.37
C MET A 73 -12.12 5.57 -7.58
N GLY A 74 -11.85 6.88 -7.66
CA GLY A 74 -12.62 7.90 -6.96
C GLY A 74 -12.51 7.79 -5.43
N LYS A 75 -13.54 7.24 -4.77
CA LYS A 75 -13.63 7.10 -3.30
C LYS A 75 -13.08 5.77 -2.76
N ALA A 76 -12.71 4.85 -3.64
CA ALA A 76 -12.06 3.59 -3.28
C ALA A 76 -10.79 3.42 -4.11
N SER A 77 -9.81 2.73 -3.55
CA SER A 77 -8.57 2.43 -4.24
C SER A 77 -8.16 1.00 -3.99
N PHE A 78 -7.53 0.41 -5.01
CA PHE A 78 -6.91 -0.91 -4.94
C PHE A 78 -5.43 -0.76 -5.25
N PHE A 79 -4.58 -1.32 -4.41
CA PHE A 79 -3.14 -1.34 -4.66
C PHE A 79 -2.57 -2.70 -4.27
N HIS A 80 -1.41 -3.03 -4.82
CA HIS A 80 -0.69 -4.24 -4.46
C HIS A 80 0.57 -3.85 -3.72
N ILE A 81 0.79 -4.51 -2.58
CA ILE A 81 2.05 -4.47 -1.88
C ILE A 81 2.82 -5.76 -2.17
N GLN A 82 4.12 -5.64 -2.32
CA GLN A 82 5.04 -6.77 -2.45
C GLN A 82 5.95 -6.82 -1.22
N ASP A 83 5.88 -7.91 -0.48
CA ASP A 83 6.82 -8.19 0.60
C ASP A 83 7.94 -9.15 0.12
N ALA A 84 8.73 -9.67 1.05
CA ALA A 84 9.81 -10.61 0.71
C ALA A 84 9.31 -11.97 0.20
N SER A 85 8.04 -12.30 0.44
CA SER A 85 7.45 -13.61 0.16
C SER A 85 6.54 -13.60 -1.07
N GLY A 86 5.87 -12.50 -1.36
CA GLY A 86 4.86 -12.44 -2.41
C GLY A 86 4.17 -11.09 -2.53
N ARG A 87 3.03 -11.11 -3.22
CA ARG A 87 2.19 -9.92 -3.47
C ARG A 87 0.83 -10.11 -2.84
N LEU A 88 0.32 -9.05 -2.21
CA LEU A 88 -1.02 -9.01 -1.64
C LEU A 88 -1.77 -7.78 -2.16
N GLN A 89 -3.04 -7.97 -2.51
CA GLN A 89 -3.92 -6.86 -2.88
C GLN A 89 -4.51 -6.22 -1.63
N ILE A 90 -4.49 -4.89 -1.59
CA ILE A 90 -5.05 -4.08 -0.53
C ILE A 90 -6.22 -3.26 -1.08
N TYR A 91 -7.31 -3.24 -0.33
CA TYR A 91 -8.48 -2.43 -0.59
C TYR A 91 -8.59 -1.32 0.46
N VAL A 92 -8.76 -0.08 0.00
CA VAL A 92 -8.94 1.08 0.89
C VAL A 92 -10.11 1.93 0.41
N ARG A 93 -10.96 2.36 1.35
CA ARG A 93 -12.05 3.31 1.10
C ARG A 93 -11.80 4.63 1.82
N GLN A 94 -12.08 5.73 1.15
CA GLN A 94 -11.96 7.07 1.70
C GLN A 94 -12.82 7.27 2.95
N ASN A 95 -14.01 6.68 2.99
CA ASN A 95 -14.92 6.82 4.13
C ASN A 95 -14.35 6.22 5.42
N ASP A 96 -13.55 5.16 5.31
CA ASP A 96 -12.97 4.47 6.47
C ASP A 96 -11.74 5.22 6.99
N PHE A 97 -10.97 5.86 6.10
CA PHE A 97 -9.72 6.55 6.44
C PHE A 97 -9.55 7.89 5.68
N PRO A 98 -10.35 8.93 5.97
CA PRO A 98 -10.39 10.15 5.15
C PRO A 98 -9.06 10.90 5.11
N GLN A 99 -8.35 11.00 6.24
CA GLN A 99 -7.06 11.69 6.32
C GLN A 99 -5.94 10.91 5.61
N ILE A 100 -5.90 9.59 5.80
CA ILE A 100 -4.92 8.71 5.16
C ILE A 100 -5.19 8.66 3.65
N TYR A 101 -6.45 8.73 3.20
CA TYR A 101 -6.78 8.68 1.79
C TYR A 101 -6.22 9.86 0.99
N GLU A 102 -6.18 11.06 1.58
CA GLU A 102 -5.52 12.21 0.95
C GLU A 102 -4.00 12.00 0.85
N GLN A 103 -3.37 11.42 1.89
CA GLN A 103 -1.95 11.06 1.84
C GLN A 103 -1.69 9.95 0.81
N PHE A 104 -2.58 8.95 0.72
CA PHE A 104 -2.46 7.84 -0.21
C PHE A 104 -2.39 8.29 -1.68
N LYS A 105 -3.04 9.41 -2.02
CA LYS A 105 -2.95 10.00 -3.37
C LYS A 105 -1.53 10.48 -3.70
N SER A 106 -0.78 10.96 -2.71
CA SER A 106 0.59 11.45 -2.94
C SER A 106 1.64 10.34 -2.99
N TRP A 107 1.34 9.14 -2.48
CA TRP A 107 2.23 7.98 -2.50
C TRP A 107 2.58 7.53 -3.92
N ASP A 108 3.78 6.99 -4.08
CA ASP A 108 4.32 6.59 -5.38
C ASP A 108 4.62 5.08 -5.43
N LEU A 109 4.72 4.55 -6.66
CA LEU A 109 5.22 3.19 -6.87
C LEU A 109 6.66 3.09 -6.35
N GLY A 110 6.90 2.09 -5.50
CA GLY A 110 8.18 1.93 -4.82
C GLY A 110 8.19 2.35 -3.36
N ASP A 111 7.18 3.09 -2.87
CA ASP A 111 7.08 3.44 -1.46
C ASP A 111 6.86 2.20 -0.59
N ILE A 112 7.38 2.23 0.63
CA ILE A 112 7.21 1.17 1.63
C ILE A 112 6.07 1.55 2.56
N VAL A 113 5.09 0.65 2.69
CA VAL A 113 3.90 0.87 3.50
C VAL A 113 3.64 -0.32 4.42
N GLY A 114 3.13 0.00 5.61
CA GLY A 114 2.50 -0.97 6.51
C GLY A 114 1.00 -0.86 6.39
N VAL A 115 0.31 -1.99 6.33
CA VAL A 115 -1.15 -2.07 6.25
C VAL A 115 -1.63 -3.01 7.33
N GLU A 116 -2.61 -2.54 8.09
CA GLU A 116 -3.40 -3.35 9.00
C GLU A 116 -4.85 -3.34 8.54
N GLY A 117 -5.50 -4.50 8.54
CA GLY A 117 -6.86 -4.64 8.04
C GLY A 117 -7.42 -6.03 8.29
N VAL A 118 -8.57 -6.31 7.69
CA VAL A 118 -9.27 -7.60 7.77
C VAL A 118 -9.26 -8.25 6.39
N LEU A 119 -9.06 -9.58 6.35
CA LEU A 119 -9.14 -10.39 5.13
C LEU A 119 -10.58 -10.50 4.59
#